data_AF-A0A957J3G2-F1
#
_entry.id   AF-A0A957J3G2-F1
#
_cell.length_a   1.000
_cell.length_b   1.000
_cell.length_c   1.000
_cell.angle_alpha   90.00
_cell.angle_beta   90.00
_cell.angle_gamma   90.00
#
_symmetry.space_group_name_H-M   'P 1'
#
loop_
_entity.id
_entity.type
_entity.pdbx_description
1 polymer ?
#
loop_
_entity_poly.entity_id
_entity_poly.type
_entity_poly.pdbx_seq_one_letter_code
_entity_poly.pdbx_strand_id
1 'polypeptide(L)'
;GPHADTYALEKGPNTYCARCHSPQNWDIAAKIDPPPNCVSCKFATEPEPRIAQSNTLVAEEEWQDIGCAICHHVQDGIADSAIAWLDITTNYYETVASSTELCEKCHTDTETLRHSRDISGGDHADFTCTDCHDAHTTAASCTTGGCHTDFTTRYPVIIPEHEDQVDAEECTQCHSSVADIHMNILDETPVACMDCHQLLMGEYAQVRYQSAHSNLHAVVTCVACHDGAALEVGPLPNEGQWVTFRTTSLLGRETTAPYQSHVVQREVDCVRCHYPDNLWGLTTATGALPDTSNGE
;
A
#
# COMPACT_ATOMS: atom_id res chain seq x y z
N GLY A 1 11.67 6.30 19.54
CA GLY A 1 12.23 6.49 18.17
C GLY A 1 11.13 6.11 17.22
N PRO A 2 10.88 6.79 16.09
CA PRO A 2 9.61 6.75 15.35
C PRO A 2 9.05 5.37 14.97
N HIS A 3 9.86 4.31 14.87
CA HIS A 3 9.36 2.93 14.78
C HIS A 3 8.52 2.48 16.00
N ALA A 4 8.59 3.27 17.07
CA ALA A 4 8.20 2.96 18.44
C ALA A 4 7.55 4.18 19.13
N ASP A 5 6.78 5.00 18.42
CA ASP A 5 6.16 6.20 19.03
C ASP A 5 4.74 6.45 18.49
N THR A 6 3.99 5.41 18.11
CA THR A 6 2.62 5.61 17.57
C THR A 6 1.60 4.73 18.26
N TYR A 7 1.15 5.18 19.43
CA TYR A 7 -0.17 4.81 19.91
C TYR A 7 -1.23 5.46 19.03
N ALA A 8 -2.08 4.65 18.42
CA ALA A 8 -3.09 5.10 17.48
C ALA A 8 -4.38 4.31 17.71
N LEU A 9 -5.40 4.93 18.32
CA LEU A 9 -6.69 4.30 18.61
C LEU A 9 -7.37 3.75 17.35
N GLU A 10 -7.18 4.42 16.22
CA GLU A 10 -7.65 4.01 14.89
C GLU A 10 -6.94 2.76 14.37
N LYS A 11 -5.74 2.44 14.84
CA LYS A 11 -5.02 1.21 14.49
C LYS A 11 -5.35 0.04 15.42
N GLY A 12 -6.24 0.26 16.41
CA GLY A 12 -6.69 -0.75 17.36
C GLY A 12 -5.54 -1.25 18.24
N PRO A 13 -5.04 -0.44 19.20
CA PRO A 13 -3.92 -0.77 20.06
C PRO A 13 -4.39 -1.77 21.10
N ASN A 14 -4.47 -3.03 20.69
CA ASN A 14 -4.96 -4.13 21.49
C ASN A 14 -3.87 -5.17 21.65
N THR A 15 -4.10 -6.10 22.57
CA THR A 15 -3.12 -7.12 22.95
C THR A 15 -2.63 -7.98 21.79
N TYR A 16 -3.39 -8.17 20.70
CA TYR A 16 -2.95 -8.88 19.50
C TYR A 16 -2.08 -7.99 18.61
N CYS A 17 -2.52 -6.77 18.30
CA CYS A 17 -1.77 -5.80 17.48
C CYS A 17 -0.45 -5.38 18.15
N ALA A 18 -0.42 -5.42 19.49
CA ALA A 18 0.78 -5.23 20.28
C ALA A 18 1.91 -6.18 19.86
N ARG A 19 1.63 -7.38 19.31
CA ARG A 19 2.66 -8.27 18.77
C ARG A 19 3.67 -7.57 17.87
N CYS A 20 3.21 -6.63 17.04
CA CYS A 20 4.07 -5.92 16.10
C CYS A 20 4.39 -4.50 16.56
N HIS A 21 3.44 -3.82 17.21
CA HIS A 21 3.56 -2.39 17.50
C HIS A 21 3.97 -2.08 18.95
N SER A 22 3.77 -3.03 19.87
CA SER A 22 4.27 -2.94 21.25
C SER A 22 4.48 -4.33 21.85
N PRO A 23 5.53 -5.06 21.43
CA PRO A 23 5.62 -6.49 21.72
C PRO A 23 5.61 -6.81 23.22
N GLN A 24 6.09 -5.91 24.07
CA GLN A 24 6.05 -6.12 25.52
C GLN A 24 4.63 -6.13 26.11
N ASN A 25 3.65 -5.57 25.42
CA ASN A 25 2.23 -5.65 25.77
C ASN A 25 1.48 -6.80 25.06
N TRP A 26 2.15 -7.61 24.24
CA TRP A 26 1.49 -8.69 23.51
C TRP A 26 1.07 -9.82 24.46
N ASP A 27 -0.23 -10.10 24.49
CA ASP A 27 -0.78 -11.33 25.07
C ASP A 27 -0.72 -12.45 24.02
N ILE A 28 0.15 -13.44 24.26
CA ILE A 28 0.32 -14.62 23.38
C ILE A 28 -0.98 -15.44 23.21
N ALA A 29 -1.93 -15.30 24.13
CA ALA A 29 -3.24 -15.95 24.04
C ALA A 29 -4.26 -15.14 23.23
N ALA A 30 -3.97 -13.88 22.90
CA ALA A 30 -4.85 -13.03 22.13
C ALA A 30 -5.06 -13.57 20.71
N LYS A 31 -6.30 -13.44 20.23
CA LYS A 31 -6.70 -13.92 18.89
C LYS A 31 -7.59 -12.88 18.23
N ILE A 32 -7.47 -12.79 16.90
CA ILE A 32 -8.45 -12.09 16.06
C ILE A 32 -9.69 -12.97 15.95
N ASP A 33 -10.86 -12.39 16.22
CA ASP A 33 -12.15 -13.05 16.07
C ASP A 33 -12.49 -13.30 14.57
N PRO A 34 -13.26 -14.36 14.25
CA PRO A 34 -13.67 -14.64 12.89
C PRO A 34 -14.65 -13.58 12.33
N PRO A 35 -14.68 -13.34 11.00
CA PRO A 35 -15.65 -12.44 10.37
C PRO A 35 -17.11 -12.73 10.79
N PRO A 36 -17.98 -11.70 10.93
CA PRO A 36 -17.77 -10.29 10.65
C PRO A 36 -17.04 -9.53 11.77
N ASN A 37 -16.58 -10.27 12.80
CA ASN A 37 -15.94 -9.73 13.98
C ASN A 37 -14.43 -9.53 13.73
N CYS A 38 -14.04 -8.88 12.63
CA CYS A 38 -12.66 -8.41 12.45
C CYS A 38 -12.35 -7.22 13.39
N VAL A 39 -12.86 -7.27 14.62
CA VAL A 39 -13.00 -6.23 15.65
C VAL A 39 -11.66 -5.72 16.18
N SER A 40 -10.54 -6.17 15.62
CA SER A 40 -9.21 -5.78 16.09
C SER A 40 -8.68 -4.54 15.36
N CYS A 41 -9.32 -4.13 14.26
CA CYS A 41 -9.00 -2.92 13.51
C CYS A 41 -10.18 -1.95 13.67
N LYS A 42 -9.97 -0.78 14.28
CA LYS A 42 -11.00 0.26 14.25
C LYS A 42 -11.08 0.78 12.82
N PHE A 43 -12.27 0.79 12.24
CA PHE A 43 -12.47 1.47 10.96
C PHE A 43 -12.35 2.97 11.23
N ALA A 44 -11.52 3.68 10.45
CA ALA A 44 -11.22 5.10 10.65
C ALA A 44 -12.47 6.00 10.78
N THR A 45 -13.63 5.53 10.31
CA THR A 45 -14.92 6.23 10.32
C THR A 45 -15.80 5.95 11.54
N GLU A 46 -15.40 5.03 12.44
CA GLU A 46 -16.19 4.72 13.64
C GLU A 46 -15.81 5.62 14.82
N PRO A 47 -16.78 6.10 15.62
CA PRO A 47 -16.48 6.96 16.76
C PRO A 47 -15.72 6.22 17.87
N GLU A 48 -16.05 4.95 18.09
CA GLU A 48 -15.46 4.11 19.15
C GLU A 48 -14.75 2.89 18.54
N PRO A 49 -13.57 2.50 19.05
CA PRO A 49 -12.97 1.22 18.68
C PRO A 49 -13.90 0.10 19.14
N ARG A 50 -14.22 -0.80 18.24
CA ARG A 50 -14.80 -2.06 18.66
C ARG A 50 -13.67 -2.89 19.27
N ILE A 51 -13.93 -3.59 20.37
CA ILE A 51 -12.90 -4.37 21.09
C ILE A 51 -13.43 -5.80 21.25
N ALA A 52 -12.69 -6.77 20.72
CA ALA A 52 -12.99 -8.18 20.92
C ALA A 52 -12.65 -8.61 22.36
N GLN A 53 -13.44 -9.50 22.94
CA GLN A 53 -13.21 -9.99 24.30
C GLN A 53 -11.87 -10.74 24.42
N SER A 54 -11.43 -11.41 23.35
CA SER A 54 -10.14 -12.11 23.26
C SER A 54 -8.97 -11.19 22.89
N ASN A 55 -9.21 -9.89 22.75
CA ASN A 55 -8.20 -8.94 22.30
C ASN A 55 -8.46 -7.56 22.90
N THR A 56 -8.13 -7.43 24.17
CA THR A 56 -8.44 -6.22 24.95
C THR A 56 -7.55 -5.06 24.51
N LEU A 57 -8.09 -3.84 24.57
CA LEU A 57 -7.31 -2.63 24.34
C LEU A 57 -6.20 -2.51 25.39
N VAL A 58 -4.99 -2.17 24.94
CA VAL A 58 -3.89 -1.75 25.81
C VAL A 58 -4.07 -0.25 26.04
N ALA A 59 -4.06 0.21 27.29
CA ALA A 59 -4.18 1.63 27.57
C ALA A 59 -2.96 2.40 27.03
N GLU A 60 -3.15 3.65 26.61
CA GLU A 60 -2.07 4.49 26.08
C GLU A 60 -0.92 4.63 27.10
N GLU A 61 -1.24 4.78 28.38
CA GLU A 61 -0.23 4.83 29.45
C GLU A 61 0.54 3.52 29.67
N GLU A 62 0.03 2.39 29.18
CA GLU A 62 0.64 1.07 29.31
C GLU A 62 1.41 0.65 28.05
N TRP A 63 1.19 1.34 26.93
CA TRP A 63 1.80 1.08 25.64
C TRP A 63 3.32 1.31 25.68
N GLN A 64 4.09 0.24 25.44
CA GLN A 64 5.56 0.25 25.54
C GLN A 64 6.28 0.51 24.22
N ASP A 65 5.51 0.62 23.13
CA ASP A 65 6.03 0.70 21.77
C ASP A 65 7.08 -0.40 21.43
N ILE A 66 7.86 -0.22 20.36
CA ILE A 66 8.99 -1.08 19.98
C ILE A 66 10.28 -0.57 20.64
N GLY A 67 10.52 -0.95 21.89
CA GLY A 67 11.75 -0.58 22.60
C GLY A 67 13.04 -1.16 22.00
N CYS A 68 14.20 -0.60 22.36
CA CYS A 68 15.51 -1.05 21.87
C CYS A 68 15.75 -2.55 22.08
N ALA A 69 15.23 -3.08 23.19
CA ALA A 69 15.32 -4.49 23.56
C ALA A 69 14.69 -5.44 22.54
N ILE A 70 13.80 -4.97 21.68
CA ILE A 70 13.19 -5.81 20.65
C ILE A 70 14.20 -6.16 19.55
N CYS A 71 15.06 -5.20 19.18
CA CYS A 71 15.98 -5.28 18.04
C CYS A 71 17.45 -5.42 18.44
N HIS A 72 17.75 -5.17 19.70
CA HIS A 72 19.10 -5.19 20.26
C HIS A 72 19.07 -5.87 21.61
N HIS A 73 20.15 -6.59 21.92
CA HIS A 73 20.39 -6.99 23.28
C HIS A 73 20.69 -5.77 24.15
N VAL A 74 19.93 -5.60 25.23
CA VAL A 74 20.10 -4.47 26.17
C VAL A 74 20.66 -4.98 27.49
N GLN A 75 21.80 -4.42 27.92
CA GLN A 75 22.41 -4.67 29.23
C GLN A 75 22.62 -3.36 29.97
N ASP A 76 22.22 -3.30 31.24
CA ASP A 76 22.33 -2.10 32.09
C ASP A 76 21.75 -0.83 31.44
N GLY A 77 20.69 -0.98 30.64
CA GLY A 77 20.02 0.10 29.91
C GLY A 77 20.74 0.56 28.63
N ILE A 78 21.81 -0.13 28.22
CA ILE A 78 22.57 0.18 27.01
C ILE A 78 22.33 -0.93 25.97
N ALA A 79 21.89 -0.53 24.78
CA ALA A 79 21.74 -1.45 23.65
C ALA A 79 23.10 -1.78 23.02
N ASP A 80 23.34 -3.06 22.75
CA ASP A 80 24.47 -3.49 21.93
C ASP A 80 24.29 -3.00 20.49
N SER A 81 25.41 -2.70 19.84
CA SER A 81 25.48 -2.42 18.40
C SER A 81 25.06 -3.61 17.53
N ALA A 82 25.25 -4.85 18.01
CA ALA A 82 24.79 -6.03 17.31
C ALA A 82 23.26 -6.14 17.37
N ILE A 83 22.65 -6.55 16.25
CA ILE A 83 21.22 -6.83 16.17
C ILE A 83 20.90 -8.19 16.81
N ALA A 84 19.75 -8.26 17.47
CA ALA A 84 19.20 -9.47 18.07
C ALA A 84 17.67 -9.36 18.12
N TRP A 85 16.97 -10.49 18.14
CA TRP A 85 15.52 -10.50 18.30
C TRP A 85 15.15 -10.95 19.71
N LEU A 86 14.43 -10.12 20.47
CA LEU A 86 13.82 -10.58 21.72
C LEU A 86 12.52 -11.32 21.42
N ASP A 87 12.55 -12.64 21.52
CA ASP A 87 11.34 -13.43 21.54
C ASP A 87 10.68 -13.28 22.91
N ILE A 88 9.64 -12.43 22.96
CA ILE A 88 8.89 -12.16 24.17
C ILE A 88 8.17 -13.39 24.74
N THR A 89 7.94 -14.44 23.92
CA THR A 89 7.22 -15.64 24.36
C THR A 89 8.11 -16.52 25.23
N THR A 90 9.42 -16.50 24.97
CA THR A 90 10.43 -17.24 25.71
C THR A 90 11.29 -16.34 26.60
N ASN A 91 11.20 -15.02 26.41
CA ASN A 91 12.06 -13.99 26.99
C ASN A 91 13.55 -14.25 26.72
N TYR A 92 13.86 -14.73 25.50
CA TYR A 92 15.20 -15.05 25.05
C TYR A 92 15.60 -14.20 23.85
N TYR A 93 16.88 -13.83 23.78
CA TYR A 93 17.44 -13.14 22.63
C TYR A 93 17.96 -14.13 21.59
N GLU A 94 17.30 -14.16 20.44
CA GLU A 94 17.75 -14.88 19.26
C GLU A 94 18.80 -14.04 18.52
N THR A 95 19.88 -14.68 18.09
CA THR A 95 20.78 -14.07 17.11
C THR A 95 20.16 -14.15 15.73
N VAL A 96 20.16 -13.03 15.02
CA VAL A 96 19.70 -12.91 13.63
C VAL A 96 20.91 -12.60 12.74
N ALA A 97 20.91 -13.11 11.51
CA ALA A 97 22.02 -12.99 10.58
C ALA A 97 22.00 -11.67 9.79
N SER A 98 20.84 -11.03 9.66
CA SER A 98 20.68 -9.76 8.93
C SER A 98 19.53 -8.92 9.48
N SER A 99 19.50 -7.64 9.11
CA SER A 99 18.36 -6.77 9.43
C SER A 99 17.07 -7.24 8.75
N THR A 100 17.16 -7.86 7.57
CA THR A 100 15.99 -8.48 6.93
C THR A 100 15.38 -9.59 7.80
N GLU A 101 16.20 -10.52 8.30
CA GLU A 101 15.72 -11.58 9.19
C GLU A 101 15.08 -11.01 10.47
N LEU A 102 15.64 -9.93 11.01
CA LEU A 102 15.07 -9.24 12.16
C LEU A 102 13.72 -8.60 11.84
N CYS A 103 13.66 -7.80 10.76
CA CYS A 103 12.47 -7.07 10.36
C CYS A 103 11.31 -8.02 10.03
N GLU A 104 11.61 -9.17 9.41
CA GLU A 104 10.63 -10.21 9.08
C GLU A 104 10.00 -10.88 10.32
N LYS A 105 10.54 -10.68 11.54
CA LYS A 105 9.87 -11.12 12.77
C LYS A 105 8.54 -10.38 12.99
N CYS A 106 8.43 -9.15 12.49
CA CYS A 106 7.23 -8.31 12.55
C CYS A 106 6.59 -8.09 11.17
N HIS A 107 7.41 -7.85 10.13
CA HIS A 107 6.98 -7.60 8.75
C HIS A 107 6.81 -8.91 7.98
N THR A 108 5.89 -9.75 8.45
CA THR A 108 5.57 -11.03 7.82
C THR A 108 4.08 -11.10 7.48
N ASP A 109 3.75 -11.97 6.53
CA ASP A 109 2.36 -12.33 6.30
C ASP A 109 1.93 -13.26 7.44
N THR A 110 0.85 -12.87 8.12
CA THR A 110 0.15 -13.70 9.10
C THR A 110 -1.13 -14.26 8.49
N GLU A 111 -1.82 -15.15 9.20
CA GLU A 111 -3.09 -15.74 8.75
C GLU A 111 -4.12 -14.67 8.33
N THR A 112 -4.09 -13.51 8.97
CA THR A 112 -5.10 -12.45 8.83
C THR A 112 -4.56 -11.13 8.28
N LEU A 113 -3.24 -10.90 8.32
CA LEU A 113 -2.62 -9.62 7.95
C LEU A 113 -1.48 -9.83 6.96
N ARG A 114 -1.46 -9.05 5.86
CA ARG A 114 -0.40 -9.11 4.85
C ARG A 114 0.57 -7.94 4.97
N HIS A 115 1.63 -8.14 5.73
CA HIS A 115 2.65 -7.12 6.01
C HIS A 115 4.03 -7.49 5.51
N SER A 116 4.20 -8.66 4.87
CA SER A 116 5.47 -9.00 4.24
C SER A 116 5.78 -8.05 3.08
N ARG A 117 7.08 -7.81 2.90
CA ARG A 117 7.65 -7.07 1.77
C ARG A 117 8.88 -7.83 1.30
N ASP A 118 8.87 -8.24 0.05
CA ASP A 118 10.00 -8.94 -0.58
C ASP A 118 10.83 -7.94 -1.37
N ILE A 119 12.10 -7.79 -0.99
CA ILE A 119 13.09 -6.95 -1.66
C ILE A 119 14.15 -7.76 -2.41
N SER A 120 14.10 -9.10 -2.33
CA SER A 120 15.16 -10.00 -2.81
C SER A 120 15.17 -10.22 -4.33
N GLY A 121 14.36 -9.48 -5.08
CA GLY A 121 14.21 -9.62 -6.53
C GLY A 121 15.15 -8.72 -7.34
N GLY A 122 15.69 -9.28 -8.44
CA GLY A 122 16.41 -8.50 -9.46
C GLY A 122 17.73 -7.91 -8.95
N ASP A 123 17.93 -6.63 -9.19
CA ASP A 123 19.16 -5.90 -8.82
C ASP A 123 19.31 -5.67 -7.30
N HIS A 124 18.29 -6.02 -6.50
CA HIS A 124 18.28 -5.87 -5.04
C HIS A 124 18.48 -7.20 -4.30
N ALA A 125 18.87 -8.28 -4.99
CA ALA A 125 19.00 -9.61 -4.38
C ALA A 125 19.96 -9.68 -3.17
N ASP A 126 20.97 -8.79 -3.14
CA ASP A 126 21.95 -8.72 -2.05
C ASP A 126 21.63 -7.63 -1.01
N PHE A 127 20.49 -6.95 -1.13
CA PHE A 127 20.11 -5.85 -0.24
C PHE A 127 19.34 -6.38 0.97
N THR A 128 19.60 -5.73 2.11
CA THR A 128 18.89 -5.88 3.35
C THR A 128 17.98 -4.68 3.60
N CYS A 129 16.99 -4.83 4.48
CA CYS A 129 16.01 -3.76 4.75
C CYS A 129 16.69 -2.43 5.12
N THR A 130 17.79 -2.49 5.88
CA THR A 130 18.51 -1.30 6.36
C THR A 130 19.43 -0.65 5.33
N ASP A 131 19.62 -1.25 4.16
CA ASP A 131 20.38 -0.62 3.07
C ASP A 131 19.60 0.55 2.45
N CYS A 132 18.26 0.50 2.55
CA CYS A 132 17.37 1.56 2.08
C CYS A 132 16.64 2.29 3.22
N HIS A 133 16.36 1.60 4.33
CA HIS A 133 15.61 2.14 5.47
C HIS A 133 16.50 2.43 6.67
N ASP A 134 16.25 3.56 7.33
CA ASP A 134 16.77 3.82 8.67
C ASP A 134 15.76 3.30 9.71
N ALA A 135 16.13 2.23 10.41
CA ALA A 135 15.27 1.61 11.42
C ALA A 135 14.92 2.54 12.58
N HIS A 136 15.77 3.53 12.89
CA HIS A 136 15.54 4.47 13.99
C HIS A 136 14.69 5.65 13.59
N THR A 137 14.77 6.12 12.33
CA THR A 137 14.00 7.27 11.85
C THR A 137 12.78 6.90 11.01
N THR A 138 12.62 5.61 10.68
CA THR A 138 11.64 5.04 9.72
C THR A 138 11.72 5.61 8.30
N ALA A 139 12.68 6.49 8.02
CA ALA A 139 12.89 7.05 6.71
C ALA A 139 13.46 5.99 5.75
N ALA A 140 13.10 6.11 4.47
CA ALA A 140 13.66 5.31 3.40
C ALA A 140 14.20 6.23 2.30
N SER A 141 15.22 5.79 1.57
CA SER A 141 15.69 6.51 0.39
C SER A 141 16.22 5.57 -0.67
N CYS A 142 15.72 5.77 -1.89
CA CYS A 142 16.20 5.08 -3.09
C CYS A 142 17.41 5.80 -3.71
N THR A 143 17.56 7.10 -3.47
CA THR A 143 18.55 7.97 -4.12
C THR A 143 19.84 8.11 -3.30
N THR A 144 19.77 7.81 -2.00
CA THR A 144 20.93 7.85 -1.10
C THR A 144 21.98 6.85 -1.57
N GLY A 145 23.26 7.24 -1.54
CA GLY A 145 24.37 6.39 -2.01
C GLY A 145 24.51 6.31 -3.53
N GLY A 146 23.63 6.96 -4.31
CA GLY A 146 23.74 7.03 -5.76
C GLY A 146 23.22 5.78 -6.50
N CYS A 147 22.41 4.94 -5.85
CA CYS A 147 21.84 3.73 -6.46
C CYS A 147 20.81 4.07 -7.56
N HIS A 148 19.98 5.10 -7.33
CA HIS A 148 18.93 5.53 -8.26
C HIS A 148 19.04 7.02 -8.60
N THR A 149 20.12 7.41 -9.30
CA THR A 149 20.41 8.82 -9.63
C THR A 149 19.63 9.37 -10.83
N ASP A 150 19.04 8.52 -11.67
CA ASP A 150 18.38 8.91 -12.93
C ASP A 150 16.84 8.99 -12.83
N PHE A 151 16.29 8.99 -11.61
CA PHE A 151 14.83 9.05 -11.37
C PHE A 151 14.31 10.49 -11.27
N THR A 152 15.21 11.47 -11.10
CA THR A 152 14.90 12.90 -11.06
C THR A 152 15.02 13.57 -12.43
N THR A 153 15.58 12.87 -13.42
CA THR A 153 15.90 13.38 -14.76
C THR A 153 15.02 12.78 -15.85
N ARG A 154 13.72 12.57 -15.59
CA ARG A 154 12.77 12.88 -16.68
C ARG A 154 12.68 14.40 -16.76
N TYR A 155 13.62 15.01 -17.48
CA TYR A 155 13.42 16.37 -17.97
C TYR A 155 12.01 16.42 -18.57
N PRO A 156 11.15 17.37 -18.16
CA PRO A 156 9.87 17.52 -18.81
C PRO A 156 10.17 17.69 -20.30
N VAL A 157 9.68 16.75 -21.10
CA VAL A 157 9.63 16.97 -22.55
C VAL A 157 8.66 18.14 -22.68
N ILE A 158 9.19 19.32 -23.02
CA ILE A 158 8.36 20.47 -23.34
C ILE A 158 7.52 20.04 -24.54
N ILE A 159 6.25 19.77 -24.27
CA ILE A 159 5.26 19.60 -25.33
C ILE A 159 4.78 21.01 -25.70
N PRO A 160 4.64 21.33 -27.00
CA PRO A 160 4.34 22.68 -27.48
C PRO A 160 3.10 23.32 -26.82
N GLU A 161 2.18 22.51 -26.30
CA GLU A 161 0.96 22.94 -25.65
C GLU A 161 1.15 23.55 -24.24
N HIS A 162 2.37 23.55 -23.68
CA HIS A 162 2.70 24.10 -22.35
C HIS A 162 3.94 25.02 -22.37
N GLU A 163 4.43 25.44 -23.53
CA GLU A 163 5.66 26.25 -23.69
C GLU A 163 5.56 27.62 -22.98
N ASP A 164 4.34 28.13 -22.84
CA ASP A 164 3.99 29.44 -22.30
C ASP A 164 3.53 29.42 -20.83
N GLN A 165 3.63 28.28 -20.15
CA GLN A 165 3.38 28.11 -18.71
C GLN A 165 4.65 27.60 -18.02
N VAL A 166 5.56 28.47 -17.55
CA VAL A 166 6.71 27.97 -16.78
C VAL A 166 7.18 28.94 -15.69
N ASP A 167 6.71 28.67 -14.47
CA ASP A 167 7.61 28.58 -13.32
C ASP A 167 8.11 27.13 -13.23
N ALA A 168 9.43 26.93 -13.23
CA ALA A 168 10.03 25.60 -13.11
C ALA A 168 9.70 24.92 -11.76
N GLU A 169 9.31 25.71 -10.76
CA GLU A 169 8.88 25.26 -9.43
C GLU A 169 7.46 24.63 -9.43
N GLU A 170 6.61 24.94 -10.43
CA GLU A 170 5.31 24.27 -10.60
C GLU A 170 5.47 22.90 -11.29
N CYS A 171 6.50 22.73 -12.12
CA CYS A 171 6.78 21.44 -12.77
C CYS A 171 7.16 20.35 -11.75
N THR A 172 7.92 20.69 -10.71
CA THR A 172 8.35 19.74 -9.67
C THR A 172 7.21 19.30 -8.74
N GLN A 173 6.12 20.05 -8.69
CA GLN A 173 4.90 19.66 -7.96
C GLN A 173 4.15 18.50 -8.64
N CYS A 174 4.28 18.37 -9.97
CA CYS A 174 3.62 17.31 -10.75
C CYS A 174 4.58 16.21 -11.24
N HIS A 175 5.86 16.54 -11.42
CA HIS A 175 6.93 15.60 -11.80
C HIS A 175 7.78 15.19 -10.60
N SER A 176 7.13 14.93 -9.46
CA SER A 176 7.78 14.21 -8.38
C SER A 176 8.22 12.83 -8.88
N SER A 177 9.36 12.37 -8.38
CA SER A 177 9.94 11.12 -8.89
C SER A 177 9.00 9.95 -8.61
N VAL A 178 9.09 8.86 -9.39
CA VAL A 178 8.31 7.63 -9.13
C VAL A 178 8.51 7.12 -7.70
N ALA A 179 9.61 7.48 -7.03
CA ALA A 179 9.86 7.21 -5.62
C ALA A 179 8.96 8.05 -4.70
N ASP A 180 8.77 9.34 -4.97
CA ASP A 180 7.88 10.21 -4.18
C ASP A 180 6.42 9.79 -4.34
N ILE A 181 6.03 9.36 -5.54
CA ILE A 181 4.69 8.83 -5.82
C ILE A 181 4.48 7.47 -5.13
N HIS A 182 5.48 6.58 -5.13
CA HIS A 182 5.38 5.29 -4.42
C HIS A 182 5.27 5.44 -2.91
N MET A 183 6.03 6.36 -2.32
CA MET A 183 5.99 6.57 -0.87
C MET A 183 4.66 7.19 -0.40
N ASN A 184 4.02 8.01 -1.24
CA ASN A 184 2.70 8.58 -0.95
C ASN A 184 1.53 7.58 -1.13
N ILE A 185 1.70 6.51 -1.90
CA ILE A 185 0.68 5.46 -2.11
C ILE A 185 0.58 4.50 -0.91
N LEU A 186 1.60 4.45 -0.05
CA LEU A 186 1.60 3.58 1.14
C LEU A 186 0.72 4.10 2.29
N ASP A 187 0.19 5.33 2.19
CA ASP A 187 -0.82 5.84 3.11
C ASP A 187 -2.21 5.62 2.51
N GLU A 188 -3.01 4.76 3.13
CA GLU A 188 -4.20 4.05 2.60
C GLU A 188 -5.40 4.95 2.21
N THR A 189 -5.22 5.94 1.34
CA THR A 189 -6.33 6.74 0.80
C THR A 189 -6.39 6.70 -0.72
N PRO A 190 -7.52 6.27 -1.33
CA PRO A 190 -7.76 6.30 -2.79
C PRO A 190 -7.82 7.72 -3.40
N VAL A 191 -7.42 8.76 -2.66
CA VAL A 191 -7.61 10.17 -3.00
C VAL A 191 -6.56 10.67 -4.00
N ALA A 192 -5.43 9.95 -4.15
CA ALA A 192 -4.30 10.39 -4.97
C ALA A 192 -4.55 10.44 -6.50
N CYS A 193 -5.49 9.66 -7.05
CA CYS A 193 -5.67 9.60 -8.51
C CYS A 193 -6.29 10.89 -9.07
N MET A 194 -7.35 11.40 -8.44
CA MET A 194 -8.09 12.55 -8.99
C MET A 194 -7.43 13.89 -8.69
N ASP A 195 -6.68 14.02 -7.59
CA ASP A 195 -5.93 15.23 -7.28
C ASP A 195 -4.91 15.54 -8.37
N CYS A 196 -4.20 14.52 -8.87
CA CYS A 196 -3.29 14.65 -10.01
C CYS A 196 -4.02 14.82 -11.34
N HIS A 197 -5.09 14.05 -11.60
CA HIS A 197 -5.85 14.13 -12.86
C HIS A 197 -6.61 15.45 -13.03
N GLN A 198 -7.10 16.05 -11.94
CA GLN A 198 -7.81 17.33 -11.98
C GLN A 198 -6.86 18.50 -12.32
N LEU A 199 -5.62 18.44 -11.82
CA LEU A 199 -4.57 19.40 -12.16
C LEU A 199 -4.10 19.27 -13.63
N LEU A 200 -3.90 18.04 -14.11
CA LEU A 200 -3.43 17.79 -15.49
C LEU A 200 -4.50 18.02 -16.57
N MET A 201 -5.79 17.92 -16.22
CA MET A 201 -6.87 17.95 -17.21
C MET A 201 -7.59 19.31 -17.27
N GLY A 202 -7.40 20.21 -16.30
CA GLY A 202 -7.92 21.59 -16.31
C GLY A 202 -9.42 21.73 -16.65
N GLU A 203 -9.82 22.89 -17.19
CA GLU A 203 -11.16 23.10 -17.80
C GLU A 203 -11.39 22.22 -19.06
N TYR A 204 -10.31 21.70 -19.66
CA TYR A 204 -10.35 20.84 -20.85
C TYR A 204 -10.81 19.40 -20.55
N ALA A 205 -10.90 19.01 -19.27
CA ALA A 205 -11.39 17.72 -18.82
C ALA A 205 -12.83 17.42 -19.29
N GLN A 206 -13.67 18.46 -19.45
CA GLN A 206 -15.03 18.28 -19.95
C GLN A 206 -15.08 17.89 -21.44
N VAL A 207 -14.06 18.24 -22.22
CA VAL A 207 -14.08 18.09 -23.69
C VAL A 207 -13.37 16.80 -24.14
N ARG A 208 -12.35 16.34 -23.39
CA ARG A 208 -11.71 15.01 -23.57
C ARG A 208 -12.25 13.92 -22.64
N TYR A 209 -13.46 14.09 -22.10
CA TYR A 209 -14.31 13.02 -21.56
C TYR A 209 -14.76 12.06 -22.68
N GLN A 210 -13.84 11.68 -23.56
CA GLN A 210 -14.07 10.94 -24.79
C GLN A 210 -14.13 9.46 -24.46
N SER A 211 -15.37 8.96 -24.45
CA SER A 211 -15.82 7.56 -24.44
C SER A 211 -15.53 6.72 -23.19
N ALA A 212 -14.29 6.61 -22.72
CA ALA A 212 -13.91 5.61 -21.70
C ALA A 212 -14.16 6.06 -20.24
N HIS A 213 -13.97 7.34 -19.90
CA HIS A 213 -14.30 7.88 -18.56
C HIS A 213 -15.73 8.40 -18.45
N SER A 214 -16.56 8.17 -19.47
CA SER A 214 -17.93 8.66 -19.52
C SER A 214 -18.77 8.18 -18.33
N ASN A 215 -19.91 8.81 -18.11
CA ASN A 215 -20.88 8.38 -17.10
C ASN A 215 -21.33 6.91 -17.26
N LEU A 216 -21.06 6.27 -18.40
CA LEU A 216 -21.28 4.84 -18.61
C LEU A 216 -20.39 3.95 -17.73
N HIS A 217 -19.21 4.45 -17.33
CA HIS A 217 -18.26 3.76 -16.46
C HIS A 217 -18.20 4.41 -15.06
N ALA A 218 -19.23 5.15 -14.66
CA ALA A 218 -19.29 5.83 -13.35
C ALA A 218 -19.21 4.85 -12.15
N VAL A 219 -19.56 3.58 -12.38
CA VAL A 219 -19.46 2.50 -11.39
C VAL A 219 -18.19 1.67 -11.56
N VAL A 220 -17.24 2.08 -12.39
CA VAL A 220 -15.97 1.36 -12.61
C VAL A 220 -14.85 2.11 -11.92
N THR A 221 -14.14 1.44 -11.01
CA THR A 221 -12.96 2.03 -10.35
C THR A 221 -11.82 2.22 -11.35
N CYS A 222 -10.97 3.23 -11.13
CA CYS A 222 -9.85 3.51 -12.02
C CYS A 222 -8.97 2.27 -12.26
N VAL A 223 -8.66 1.53 -11.19
CA VAL A 223 -7.82 0.33 -11.28
C VAL A 223 -8.48 -0.85 -11.99
N ALA A 224 -9.80 -0.91 -12.07
CA ALA A 224 -10.47 -1.94 -12.87
C ALA A 224 -10.07 -1.85 -14.36
N CYS A 225 -9.78 -0.64 -14.85
CA CYS A 225 -9.30 -0.40 -16.21
C CYS A 225 -7.77 -0.28 -16.29
N HIS A 226 -7.17 0.38 -15.30
CA HIS A 226 -5.76 0.76 -15.29
C HIS A 226 -4.84 -0.25 -14.61
N ASP A 227 -5.35 -1.41 -14.19
CA ASP A 227 -4.50 -2.47 -13.64
C ASP A 227 -3.49 -2.99 -14.67
N GLY A 228 -2.23 -3.06 -14.26
CA GLY A 228 -1.10 -3.66 -14.98
C GLY A 228 -0.59 -4.94 -14.33
N ALA A 229 -1.20 -5.40 -13.22
CA ALA A 229 -0.86 -6.67 -12.59
C ALA A 229 -1.65 -7.87 -13.15
N ALA A 230 -2.47 -7.65 -14.18
CA ALA A 230 -3.33 -8.66 -14.81
C ALA A 230 -4.30 -9.33 -13.81
N LEU A 231 -4.84 -8.54 -12.88
CA LEU A 231 -5.84 -8.98 -11.92
C LEU A 231 -7.18 -9.30 -12.59
N GLU A 232 -8.00 -10.13 -11.95
CA GLU A 232 -9.38 -10.33 -12.42
C GLU A 232 -10.19 -9.05 -12.20
N VAL A 233 -11.20 -8.81 -13.03
CA VAL A 233 -12.08 -7.64 -12.90
C VAL A 233 -13.53 -8.09 -12.86
N GLY A 234 -14.33 -7.46 -12.01
CA GLY A 234 -15.76 -7.78 -11.90
C GLY A 234 -16.53 -6.83 -11.00
N PRO A 235 -17.86 -6.96 -10.95
CA PRO A 235 -18.70 -6.18 -10.05
C PRO A 235 -18.67 -6.72 -8.61
N LEU A 236 -18.68 -5.82 -7.63
CA LEU A 236 -18.92 -6.15 -6.22
C LEU A 236 -20.36 -6.70 -6.06
N PRO A 237 -20.56 -7.85 -5.38
CA PRO A 237 -21.85 -8.54 -5.34
C PRO A 237 -23.04 -7.71 -4.84
N ASN A 238 -22.81 -6.73 -3.96
CA ASN A 238 -23.87 -5.93 -3.33
C ASN A 238 -23.91 -4.47 -3.78
N GLU A 239 -22.86 -4.00 -4.46
CA GLU A 239 -22.65 -2.58 -4.75
C GLU A 239 -22.65 -2.29 -6.26
N GLY A 240 -22.45 -3.32 -7.10
CA GLY A 240 -22.40 -3.18 -8.55
C GLY A 240 -21.18 -2.40 -9.06
N GLN A 241 -20.33 -1.90 -8.15
CA GLN A 241 -19.09 -1.22 -8.49
C GLN A 241 -18.08 -2.24 -9.03
N TRP A 242 -17.47 -1.93 -10.17
CA TRP A 242 -16.45 -2.75 -10.80
C TRP A 242 -15.07 -2.47 -10.22
N VAL A 243 -14.44 -3.53 -9.74
CA VAL A 243 -13.15 -3.50 -9.05
C VAL A 243 -12.27 -4.63 -9.55
N THR A 244 -10.97 -4.55 -9.25
CA THR A 244 -10.08 -5.68 -9.41
C THR A 244 -10.24 -6.70 -8.26
N PHE A 245 -10.01 -7.98 -8.57
CA PHE A 245 -10.02 -9.09 -7.64
C PHE A 245 -8.68 -9.81 -7.67
N ARG A 246 -8.25 -10.29 -6.50
CA ARG A 246 -7.06 -11.10 -6.37
C ARG A 246 -7.43 -12.45 -5.78
N THR A 247 -7.14 -13.51 -6.53
CA THR A 247 -7.22 -14.89 -6.05
C THR A 247 -5.91 -15.25 -5.36
N THR A 248 -6.00 -15.75 -4.13
CA THR A 248 -4.84 -16.20 -3.38
C THR A 248 -5.04 -17.62 -2.91
N SER A 249 -4.03 -18.47 -3.07
CA SER A 249 -4.04 -19.84 -2.58
C SER A 249 -3.29 -19.91 -1.25
N LEU A 250 -3.96 -20.37 -0.20
CA LEU A 250 -3.38 -20.58 1.12
C LEU A 250 -3.77 -21.97 1.63
N LEU A 251 -2.77 -22.82 1.92
CA LEU A 251 -2.97 -24.20 2.39
C LEU A 251 -3.90 -25.04 1.48
N GLY A 252 -3.80 -24.83 0.16
CA GLY A 252 -4.63 -25.53 -0.83
C GLY A 252 -6.07 -25.03 -0.92
N ARG A 253 -6.41 -23.92 -0.27
CA ARG A 253 -7.69 -23.23 -0.41
C ARG A 253 -7.48 -21.94 -1.19
N GLU A 254 -8.31 -21.71 -2.20
CA GLU A 254 -8.33 -20.46 -2.94
C GLU A 254 -9.37 -19.52 -2.36
N THR A 255 -8.97 -18.26 -2.16
CA THR A 255 -9.87 -17.18 -1.77
C THR A 255 -9.70 -16.03 -2.75
N THR A 256 -10.81 -15.58 -3.33
CA THR A 256 -10.85 -14.40 -4.20
C THR A 256 -11.52 -13.27 -3.44
N ALA A 257 -10.83 -12.13 -3.35
CA ALA A 257 -11.33 -10.94 -2.67
C ALA A 257 -11.11 -9.69 -3.52
N PRO A 258 -11.95 -8.65 -3.36
CA PRO A 258 -11.69 -7.33 -3.92
C PRO A 258 -10.28 -6.86 -3.53
N TYR A 259 -9.55 -6.29 -4.47
CA TYR A 259 -8.17 -5.88 -4.26
C TYR A 259 -7.87 -4.64 -5.09
N GLN A 260 -7.24 -3.64 -4.51
CA GLN A 260 -6.77 -2.46 -5.23
C GLN A 260 -5.42 -2.77 -5.87
N SER A 261 -5.33 -2.72 -7.21
CA SER A 261 -4.04 -2.91 -7.88
C SER A 261 -3.06 -1.81 -7.51
N HIS A 262 -1.82 -2.21 -7.21
CA HIS A 262 -0.69 -1.29 -7.01
C HIS A 262 0.22 -1.20 -8.24
N VAL A 263 -0.04 -2.01 -9.27
CA VAL A 263 0.65 -1.93 -10.55
C VAL A 263 -0.33 -1.29 -11.51
N VAL A 264 -0.18 0.00 -11.76
CA VAL A 264 -1.06 0.75 -12.67
C VAL A 264 -0.36 1.08 -13.98
N GLN A 265 -1.12 1.05 -15.08
CA GLN A 265 -0.66 1.39 -16.42
C GLN A 265 -1.56 2.44 -17.07
N ARG A 266 -0.99 3.22 -17.98
CA ARG A 266 -1.72 4.29 -18.69
C ARG A 266 -2.63 3.74 -19.78
N GLU A 267 -2.20 2.71 -20.48
CA GLU A 267 -3.00 2.06 -21.53
C GLU A 267 -4.06 1.17 -20.88
N VAL A 268 -5.32 1.35 -21.29
CA VAL A 268 -6.45 0.57 -20.79
C VAL A 268 -6.81 -0.52 -21.77
N ASP A 269 -7.01 -1.73 -21.27
CA ASP A 269 -7.53 -2.82 -22.07
C ASP A 269 -9.03 -2.96 -21.85
N CYS A 270 -9.81 -2.34 -22.73
CA CYS A 270 -11.27 -2.40 -22.70
C CYS A 270 -11.80 -3.83 -22.82
N VAL A 271 -11.05 -4.77 -23.42
CA VAL A 271 -11.53 -6.15 -23.61
C VAL A 271 -11.59 -6.92 -22.30
N ARG A 272 -10.99 -6.41 -21.21
CA ARG A 272 -11.10 -7.00 -19.87
C ARG A 272 -12.54 -7.03 -19.36
N CYS A 273 -13.32 -6.01 -19.71
CA CYS A 273 -14.74 -5.94 -19.38
C CYS A 273 -15.63 -6.20 -20.61
N HIS A 274 -15.14 -5.94 -21.83
CA HIS A 274 -15.94 -5.98 -23.05
C HIS A 274 -15.51 -7.11 -24.01
N TYR A 275 -15.66 -8.35 -23.56
CA TYR A 275 -15.34 -9.56 -24.34
C TYR A 275 -16.58 -10.36 -24.75
N PRO A 276 -16.50 -11.24 -25.77
CA PRO A 276 -17.64 -12.07 -26.19
C PRO A 276 -18.10 -12.99 -25.06
N ASP A 277 -19.41 -13.23 -24.97
CA ASP A 277 -20.01 -14.10 -23.93
C ASP A 277 -19.67 -13.67 -22.49
N ASN A 278 -19.47 -12.36 -22.29
CA ASN A 278 -19.25 -11.77 -20.98
C ASN A 278 -20.34 -12.20 -19.99
N LEU A 279 -19.92 -12.74 -18.85
CA LEU A 279 -20.83 -13.30 -17.83
C LEU A 279 -21.80 -12.27 -17.23
N TRP A 280 -21.48 -10.98 -17.38
CA TRP A 280 -22.28 -9.86 -16.91
C TRP A 280 -23.11 -9.20 -18.03
N GLY A 281 -23.13 -9.80 -19.22
CA GLY A 281 -23.94 -9.35 -20.36
C GLY A 281 -23.46 -8.06 -21.01
N LEU A 282 -22.20 -7.66 -20.78
CA LEU A 282 -21.60 -6.49 -21.43
C LEU A 282 -21.34 -6.78 -22.91
N THR A 283 -21.63 -5.79 -23.76
CA THR A 283 -21.36 -5.88 -25.19
C THR A 283 -19.85 -5.84 -25.47
N THR A 284 -19.40 -6.63 -26.44
CA THR A 284 -18.02 -6.54 -26.95
C THR A 284 -17.70 -5.13 -27.40
N ALA A 285 -16.50 -4.66 -27.10
CA ALA A 285 -16.00 -3.40 -27.62
C ALA A 285 -15.80 -3.59 -29.13
N THR A 286 -16.77 -3.21 -29.94
CA THR A 286 -16.58 -3.12 -31.39
C THR A 286 -15.55 -2.03 -31.61
N GLY A 287 -14.33 -2.40 -32.00
CA GLY A 287 -13.12 -1.57 -32.01
C GLY A 287 -13.13 -0.34 -32.94
N ALA A 288 -14.13 0.52 -32.84
CA ALA A 288 -14.07 1.88 -33.35
C ALA A 288 -13.89 2.80 -32.13
N LEU A 289 -12.65 3.26 -31.93
CA LEU A 289 -12.44 4.55 -31.26
C LEU A 289 -13.34 5.59 -31.96
N PRO A 290 -13.99 6.51 -31.24
CA PRO A 290 -14.67 7.63 -31.88
C PRO A 290 -13.68 8.35 -32.78
N ASP A 291 -14.08 8.55 -34.02
CA ASP A 291 -13.33 9.24 -35.06
C ASP A 291 -12.73 10.55 -34.53
N THR A 292 -11.40 10.67 -34.58
CA THR A 292 -10.66 11.89 -34.21
C THR A 292 -10.72 12.96 -35.31
N SER A 293 -11.56 12.82 -36.34
CA SER A 293 -11.64 13.74 -37.48
C SER A 293 -12.45 15.03 -37.28
N ASN A 294 -12.74 15.46 -36.05
CA ASN A 294 -13.32 16.78 -35.82
C ASN A 294 -12.44 17.64 -34.90
N GLY A 295 -11.59 18.45 -35.53
CA GLY A 295 -10.79 19.50 -34.88
C GLY A 295 -9.80 20.16 -35.84
N GLU A 296 -10.32 20.79 -36.91
CA GLU A 296 -9.72 22.02 -37.45
C GLU A 296 -10.01 23.19 -36.49
#